data_AF-A0AAE1X8U0-F1
#
_entry.id   AF-A0AAE1X8U0-F1
#
_cell.length_a   1.000
_cell.length_b   1.000
_cell.length_c   1.000
_cell.angle_alpha   90.00
_cell.angle_beta   90.00
_cell.angle_gamma   90.00
#
_symmetry.space_group_name_H-M   'P 1'
#
loop_
_entity.id
_entity.type
_entity.pdbx_description
1 polymer ?
#
loop_
_entity_poly.entity_id
_entity_poly.type
_entity_poly.pdbx_seq_one_letter_code
_entity_poly.pdbx_strand_id
1 'polypeptide(L)'
;MASEALSAYRTLLRATRKTFAGDTLMLRESAVEVRKKFEENRNITSPTDLNRLLEEAREASHFISNMIVQAKLNDRGGYEVKPGKDHAGATLEVPSEDLLKKSK
;
A
#
# COMPACT_ATOMS: atom_id res chain seq x y z
N MET A 1 11.55 -6.08 -19.16
CA MET A 1 10.13 -5.71 -19.30
C MET A 1 9.15 -6.68 -18.66
N ALA A 2 8.81 -7.85 -19.26
CA ALA A 2 7.82 -8.75 -18.64
C ALA A 2 8.23 -9.29 -17.26
N SER A 3 9.52 -9.60 -17.08
CA SER A 3 10.11 -9.99 -15.78
C SER A 3 10.04 -8.87 -14.74
N GLU A 4 10.25 -7.62 -15.15
CA GLU A 4 10.19 -6.44 -14.27
C GLU A 4 8.77 -6.14 -13.83
N ALA A 5 7.78 -6.23 -14.74
CA ALA A 5 6.37 -6.08 -14.40
C ALA A 5 5.91 -7.13 -13.37
N LEU A 6 6.32 -8.39 -13.55
CA LEU A 6 6.05 -9.46 -12.58
C LEU A 6 6.75 -9.22 -11.23
N SER A 7 7.96 -8.68 -11.25
CA SER A 7 8.69 -8.32 -10.04
C SER A 7 7.99 -7.18 -9.29
N ALA A 8 7.61 -6.11 -9.99
CA ALA A 8 6.87 -4.98 -9.43
C ALA A 8 5.52 -5.42 -8.83
N TYR A 9 4.77 -6.26 -9.55
CA TYR A 9 3.52 -6.85 -9.07
C TYR A 9 3.71 -7.62 -7.74
N ARG A 10 4.72 -8.49 -7.69
CA ARG A 10 5.03 -9.27 -6.47
C ARG A 10 5.47 -8.39 -5.32
N THR A 11 6.27 -7.37 -5.58
CA THR A 11 6.74 -6.42 -4.56
C THR A 11 5.57 -5.65 -3.97
N LEU A 12 4.64 -5.17 -4.80
CA LEU A 12 3.46 -4.44 -4.34
C LEU A 12 2.55 -5.32 -3.47
N LEU A 13 2.30 -6.57 -3.88
CA LEU A 13 1.53 -7.52 -3.07
C LEU A 13 2.22 -7.90 -1.74
N ARG A 14 3.56 -7.88 -1.70
CA ARG A 14 4.30 -8.11 -0.45
C ARG A 14 4.17 -6.90 0.48
N ALA A 15 4.24 -5.69 -0.07
CA ALA A 15 4.04 -4.45 0.68
C ALA A 15 2.65 -4.45 1.34
N THR A 16 1.58 -4.73 0.59
CA THR A 16 0.21 -4.76 1.15
C THR A 16 0.06 -5.81 2.26
N ARG A 17 0.63 -7.01 2.07
CA ARG A 17 0.61 -8.06 3.10
C ARG A 17 1.35 -7.70 4.38
N LYS A 18 2.48 -7.00 4.26
CA LYS A 18 3.27 -6.55 5.41
C LYS A 18 2.51 -5.47 6.19
N THR A 19 1.99 -4.48 5.47
CA THR A 19 1.38 -3.28 6.06
C THR A 19 0.01 -3.53 6.65
N PHE A 20 -0.85 -4.30 5.97
CA PHE A 20 -2.24 -4.56 6.38
C PHE A 20 -2.40 -5.87 7.17
N ALA A 21 -1.33 -6.33 7.82
CA ALA A 21 -1.32 -7.59 8.55
C ALA A 21 -2.31 -7.58 9.73
N GLY A 22 -3.43 -8.29 9.56
CA GLY A 22 -4.52 -8.38 10.54
C GLY A 22 -5.82 -7.71 10.08
N ASP A 23 -5.79 -6.95 8.99
CA ASP A 23 -6.99 -6.39 8.35
C ASP A 23 -7.32 -7.14 7.07
N THR A 24 -8.17 -8.14 7.23
CA THR A 24 -8.59 -9.04 6.14
C THR A 24 -9.33 -8.31 5.03
N LEU A 25 -10.07 -7.24 5.35
CA LEU A 25 -10.77 -6.43 4.35
C LEU A 25 -9.76 -5.67 3.49
N MET A 26 -8.85 -4.92 4.10
CA MET A 26 -7.81 -4.18 3.37
C MET A 26 -6.90 -5.11 2.57
N LEU A 27 -6.52 -6.28 3.10
CA LEU A 27 -5.73 -7.25 2.35
C LEU A 27 -6.45 -7.76 1.10
N ARG A 28 -7.75 -8.00 1.19
CA ARG A 28 -8.56 -8.46 0.06
C ARG A 28 -8.73 -7.37 -0.99
N GLU A 29 -9.21 -6.20 -0.58
CA GLU A 29 -9.53 -5.11 -1.50
C GLU A 29 -8.26 -4.56 -2.17
N SER A 30 -7.16 -4.41 -1.42
CA SER A 30 -5.88 -3.99 -2.00
C SER A 30 -5.35 -4.99 -3.03
N ALA A 31 -5.48 -6.30 -2.79
CA ALA A 31 -5.06 -7.31 -3.75
C ALA A 31 -5.90 -7.30 -5.04
N VAL A 32 -7.21 -7.02 -4.91
CA VAL A 32 -8.12 -6.87 -6.06
C VAL A 32 -7.73 -5.65 -6.89
N GLU A 33 -7.53 -4.49 -6.26
CA GLU A 33 -7.15 -3.26 -6.96
C GLU A 33 -5.80 -3.40 -7.66
N VAL A 34 -4.80 -3.98 -6.98
CA VAL A 34 -3.49 -4.25 -7.58
C VAL A 34 -3.62 -5.15 -8.80
N ARG A 35 -4.39 -6.24 -8.72
CA ARG A 35 -4.63 -7.11 -9.88
C ARG A 35 -5.32 -6.36 -11.02
N LYS A 36 -6.38 -5.61 -10.70
CA LYS A 36 -7.14 -4.83 -11.68
C LYS A 36 -6.24 -3.87 -12.45
N LYS A 37 -5.40 -3.10 -11.75
CA LYS A 37 -4.48 -2.13 -12.37
C LYS A 37 -3.45 -2.79 -13.29
N PHE A 38 -2.93 -3.96 -12.92
CA PHE A 38 -1.99 -4.68 -13.79
C PHE A 38 -2.68 -5.29 -15.03
N GLU A 39 -3.92 -5.76 -14.91
CA GLU A 39 -4.68 -6.24 -16.07
C GLU A 39 -5.10 -5.10 -17.02
N GLU A 40 -5.53 -3.95 -16.48
CA GLU A 40 -5.87 -2.75 -17.27
C GLU A 40 -4.71 -2.31 -18.17
N ASN A 41 -3.46 -2.47 -17.70
CA ASN A 41 -2.26 -2.03 -18.39
C ASN A 41 -1.54 -3.14 -19.16
N ARG A 42 -2.09 -4.37 -19.20
CA ARG A 42 -1.42 -5.56 -19.75
C ARG A 42 -1.00 -5.44 -21.23
N ASN A 43 -1.74 -4.67 -22.01
CA ASN A 43 -1.54 -4.54 -23.46
C ASN A 43 -0.67 -3.35 -23.85
N ILE A 44 -0.11 -2.61 -22.89
CA ILE A 44 0.75 -1.46 -23.17
C ILE A 44 2.10 -1.96 -23.69
N THR A 45 2.48 -1.47 -24.87
CA THR A 45 3.72 -1.85 -25.56
C THR A 45 4.70 -0.69 -25.73
N SER A 46 4.25 0.54 -25.48
CA SER A 46 5.07 1.75 -25.50
C SER A 46 6.14 1.69 -24.41
N PRO A 47 7.44 1.76 -24.74
CA PRO A 47 8.52 1.71 -23.76
C PRO A 47 8.44 2.82 -22.71
N THR A 48 8.01 4.02 -23.12
CA THR A 48 7.87 5.19 -22.23
C THR A 48 6.77 4.95 -21.20
N ASP A 49 5.62 4.44 -21.64
CA ASP A 49 4.49 4.16 -20.75
C ASP A 49 4.78 2.99 -19.82
N LEU A 50 5.46 1.94 -20.31
CA LEU A 50 5.91 0.83 -19.48
C LEU A 50 6.84 1.30 -18.37
N ASN A 51 7.83 2.14 -18.69
CA ASN A 51 8.76 2.66 -17.68
C ASN A 51 8.03 3.52 -16.63
N ARG A 52 7.11 4.38 -17.06
CA ARG A 52 6.28 5.19 -16.16
C ARG A 52 5.47 4.32 -15.20
N LEU A 53 4.75 3.31 -15.72
CA LEU A 53 3.91 2.43 -14.91
C LEU A 53 4.73 1.57 -13.94
N LEU A 54 5.93 1.14 -14.35
CA LEU A 54 6.85 0.42 -13.46
C LEU A 54 7.33 1.32 -12.32
N GLU A 55 7.58 2.59 -12.59
CA GLU A 55 7.99 3.55 -11.56
C GLU A 55 6.84 3.85 -10.60
N GLU A 56 5.63 4.06 -11.10
CA GLU A 56 4.42 4.20 -10.27
C GLU A 56 4.21 2.97 -9.35
N ALA A 57 4.43 1.76 -9.85
CA ALA A 57 4.33 0.54 -9.04
C ALA A 57 5.42 0.46 -7.95
N ARG A 58 6.62 0.98 -8.22
CA ARG A 58 7.71 1.07 -7.23
C ARG A 58 7.39 2.10 -6.15
N GLU A 59 6.94 3.29 -6.55
CA GLU A 59 6.52 4.34 -5.63
C GLU A 59 5.37 3.86 -4.73
N ALA A 60 4.35 3.21 -5.30
CA ALA A 60 3.26 2.63 -4.53
C ALA A 60 3.76 1.58 -3.52
N SER A 61 4.70 0.72 -3.92
CA SER A 61 5.29 -0.29 -3.03
C SER A 61 6.05 0.34 -1.86
N HIS A 62 6.83 1.40 -2.14
CA HIS A 62 7.56 2.16 -1.14
C HIS A 62 6.60 2.87 -0.18
N PHE A 63 5.58 3.55 -0.72
CA PHE A 63 4.57 4.25 0.06
C PHE A 63 3.84 3.31 1.02
N ILE A 64 3.34 2.17 0.53
CA ILE A 64 2.62 1.21 1.37
C ILE A 64 3.53 0.64 2.47
N SER A 65 4.80 0.37 2.16
CA SER A 65 5.73 -0.23 3.12
C SER A 65 6.21 0.73 4.20
N ASN A 66 6.35 2.02 3.86
CA ASN A 66 7.10 2.97 4.69
C ASN A 66 6.25 4.14 5.20
N MET A 67 5.14 4.49 4.52
CA MET A 67 4.31 5.64 4.87
C MET A 67 3.00 5.26 5.56
N ILE A 68 2.59 4.00 5.49
CA ILE A 68 1.37 3.52 6.15
C ILE A 68 1.73 2.76 7.42
N VAL A 69 1.19 3.20 8.55
CA VAL A 69 1.28 2.46 9.82
C VAL A 69 -0.11 2.06 10.27
N GLN A 70 -0.34 0.75 10.39
CA GLN A 70 -1.62 0.21 10.81
C GLN A 70 -1.74 0.23 12.33
N ALA A 71 -2.76 0.92 12.85
CA ALA A 71 -3.13 0.85 14.25
C ALA A 71 -3.81 -0.49 14.55
N LYS A 72 -3.45 -1.12 15.68
CA LYS A 72 -4.03 -2.40 16.11
C LYS A 72 -4.87 -2.20 17.37
N LEU A 73 -6.05 -2.79 17.40
CA LEU A 73 -6.89 -2.82 18.59
C LEU A 73 -6.18 -3.63 19.69
N ASN A 74 -6.03 -3.04 20.85
CA ASN A 74 -5.49 -3.69 22.04
C ASN A 74 -6.62 -4.28 22.91
N ASP A 75 -6.25 -5.13 23.86
CA ASP A 75 -7.21 -5.82 24.75
C ASP A 75 -7.99 -4.85 25.67
N ARG A 76 -7.57 -3.59 25.75
CA ARG A 76 -8.21 -2.53 26.55
C ARG A 76 -9.22 -1.71 25.73
N GLY A 77 -9.44 -2.06 24.46
CA GLY A 77 -10.36 -1.37 23.55
C GLY A 77 -9.80 -0.12 22.89
N GLY A 78 -8.51 0.19 23.06
CA GLY A 78 -7.82 1.30 22.39
C GLY A 78 -7.01 0.83 21.18
N TYR A 79 -6.68 1.75 20.27
CA TYR A 79 -5.81 1.45 19.14
C TYR A 79 -4.36 1.85 19.46
N GLU A 80 -3.43 0.92 19.30
CA GLU A 80 -2.00 1.16 19.46
C GLU A 80 -1.29 1.16 18.11
N VAL A 81 -0.40 2.14 17.93
CA VAL A 81 0.49 2.25 16.78
C VAL A 81 1.91 1.97 17.27
N LYS A 82 2.58 0.99 16.67
CA LYS A 82 4.00 0.69 16.93
C LYS A 82 4.80 0.94 15.65
N PRO A 83 5.36 2.15 15.47
CA PRO A 83 6.24 2.43 14.35
C PRO A 83 7.48 1.53 14.44
N GLY A 84 7.67 0.65 13.46
CA GLY A 84 8.92 -0.10 13.29
C GLY A 84 10.09 0.80 12.85
N LYS A 85 11.31 0.23 12.82
CA LYS A 85 12.52 0.94 12.36
C LYS A 85 12.39 1.51 10.94
N ASP A 86 11.57 0.89 10.11
CA ASP A 86 11.27 1.31 8.73
C ASP A 86 10.52 2.66 8.65
N HIS A 87 9.97 3.15 9.77
CA HIS A 87 9.29 4.44 9.89
C HIS A 87 10.08 5.46 10.73
N ALA A 88 11.34 5.16 11.08
CA ALA A 88 12.17 6.04 11.89
C ALA A 88 12.43 7.37 11.15
N GLY A 89 12.04 8.49 11.77
CA GLY A 89 12.22 9.84 11.20
C GLY A 89 11.04 10.35 10.36
N ALA A 90 9.97 9.57 10.19
CA ALA A 90 8.74 10.05 9.56
C ALA A 90 7.83 10.76 10.57
N THR A 91 7.25 11.90 10.18
CA THR A 91 6.23 12.60 10.98
C THR A 91 4.94 11.76 10.97
N LEU A 92 4.47 11.35 12.15
CA LEU A 92 3.19 10.68 12.30
C LEU A 92 2.08 11.74 12.25
N GLU A 93 1.47 11.96 11.09
CA GLU A 93 0.21 12.69 11.02
C GLU A 93 -0.91 11.77 11.53
N VAL A 94 -1.35 11.98 12.77
CA VAL A 94 -2.52 11.30 13.31
C VAL A 94 -3.76 11.95 12.71
N PRO A 95 -4.59 11.26 11.92
CA PRO A 95 -5.85 11.82 11.46
C PRO A 95 -6.73 12.07 12.68
N SER A 96 -6.97 13.34 13.02
CA SER A 96 -7.87 13.73 14.10
C SER A 96 -9.33 13.43 13.73
N GLU A 97 -10.15 13.10 14.73
CA GLU A 97 -11.56 12.70 14.56
C GLU A 97 -12.41 13.71 13.77
N ASP A 98 -11.97 14.96 13.67
CA ASP A 98 -12.62 16.02 12.88
C ASP A 98 -12.66 15.72 11.37
N LEU A 99 -11.74 14.90 10.85
CA LEU A 99 -11.74 14.46 9.45
C LEU A 99 -12.79 13.35 9.19
N LEU A 100 -13.06 12.50 10.18
CA LEU A 100 -14.01 11.39 10.06
C LEU A 100 -15.47 11.86 10.04
N LYS A 101 -15.79 12.99 10.67
CA LYS A 101 -17.16 13.56 10.67
C LYS A 101 -17.60 14.15 9.34
N LYS A 102 -16.69 14.35 8.38
CA LYS A 102 -17.00 14.95 7.06
C LYS A 102 -17.32 13.94 5.95
N SER A 103 -17.19 12.64 6.21
CA SER A 103 -17.77 11.60 5.34
C SER A 103 -19.14 11.21 5.86
N LYS A 104 -20.15 12.02 5.55
CA LYS A 104 -21.57 11.63 5.58
C LYS A 104 -22.16 11.86 4.21
#